data_AF-A0A179IHW9-F1
#
_entry.id   AF-A0A179IHW9-F1
#
_cell.length_a   1.000
_cell.length_b   1.000
_cell.length_c   1.000
_cell.angle_alpha   90.00
_cell.angle_beta   90.00
_cell.angle_gamma   90.00
#
_symmetry.space_group_name_H-M   'P 1'
#
loop_
_entity.id
_entity.type
_entity.pdbx_description
1 polymer ?
#
loop_
_entity_poly.entity_id
_entity_poly.type
_entity_poly.pdbx_seq_one_letter_code
_entity_poly.pdbx_strand_id
1 'polypeptide(L)'
;MAPTGESSPLLPSEPAIERYSPVYEEVKTMPEEQGALFDTTDILRDVIIGFSDGLTVPFALTAGLSSLGSSKIVIMGGLAELFSGMISMGLGAYLAAVTERDHYASQEERERRNVDAMPEARRAEVYAILERYAVSRAAAQPLVDDLCRSRAHWARL
;
A
#
# COMPACT_ATOMS: atom_id res chain seq x y z
N MET A 1 57.77 41.74 -36.67
CA MET A 1 57.32 40.58 -37.46
C MET A 1 56.50 39.69 -36.54
N ALA A 2 55.17 39.84 -36.57
CA ALA A 2 54.10 38.97 -36.05
C ALA A 2 54.13 38.53 -34.55
N PRO A 3 53.01 38.04 -33.98
CA PRO A 3 51.70 38.69 -33.93
C PRO A 3 51.00 38.55 -32.55
N THR A 4 49.85 39.25 -32.42
CA THR A 4 48.60 38.93 -31.70
C THR A 4 48.61 37.70 -30.76
N GLY A 5 48.21 37.80 -29.49
CA GLY A 5 46.85 38.16 -29.08
C GLY A 5 46.01 36.88 -28.91
N GLU A 6 46.10 36.23 -27.76
CA GLU A 6 45.19 35.15 -27.35
C GLU A 6 44.65 35.46 -25.97
N SER A 7 43.38 35.88 -25.95
CA SER A 7 42.56 36.02 -24.76
C SER A 7 42.15 34.63 -24.28
N SER A 8 42.67 34.17 -23.14
CA SER A 8 42.14 32.98 -22.47
C SER A 8 40.72 33.27 -21.95
N PRO A 9 39.75 32.37 -22.16
CA PRO A 9 38.43 32.50 -21.55
C PRO A 9 38.55 32.28 -20.03
N LEU A 10 38.00 33.21 -19.26
CA LEU A 10 37.81 33.08 -17.82
C LEU A 10 36.83 31.92 -17.56
N LEU A 11 37.32 30.80 -17.05
CA LEU A 11 36.47 29.77 -16.45
C LEU A 11 35.73 30.39 -15.25
N PRO A 12 34.44 30.09 -15.03
CA PRO A 12 33.75 30.51 -13.81
C PRO A 12 34.49 29.96 -12.60
N SER A 13 34.63 30.78 -11.56
CA SER A 13 35.15 30.35 -10.25
C SER A 13 34.37 29.13 -9.76
N GLU A 14 35.08 28.06 -9.41
CA GLU A 14 34.49 26.92 -8.69
C GLU A 14 33.67 27.44 -7.51
N PRO A 15 32.41 27.00 -7.32
CA PRO A 15 31.69 27.37 -6.12
C PRO A 15 32.46 26.80 -4.92
N ALA A 16 32.67 27.64 -3.91
CA ALA A 16 33.35 27.26 -2.69
C ALA A 16 32.75 25.95 -2.18
N ILE A 17 33.58 24.91 -2.06
CA ILE A 17 33.19 23.64 -1.44
C ILE A 17 32.61 23.99 -0.08
N GLU A 18 31.30 23.90 0.01
CA GLU A 18 30.55 24.11 1.23
C GLU A 18 31.05 23.07 2.23
N ARG A 19 31.73 23.56 3.26
CA ARG A 19 32.28 22.74 4.35
C ARG A 19 31.16 21.87 4.88
N TYR A 20 31.24 20.57 4.61
CA TYR A 20 30.38 19.55 5.19
C TYR A 20 30.45 19.68 6.72
N SER A 21 29.36 20.20 7.30
CA SER A 21 29.19 20.32 8.75
C SER A 21 28.64 19.01 9.26
N PRO A 22 29.26 18.34 10.25
CA PRO A 22 28.75 17.09 10.79
C PRO A 22 27.60 17.42 11.74
N VAL A 23 26.42 17.70 11.19
CA VAL A 23 25.16 17.87 11.96
C VAL A 23 24.30 16.61 11.78
N TYR A 24 24.90 15.44 12.04
CA TYR A 24 24.19 14.16 12.05
C TYR A 24 24.43 13.37 13.34
N GLU A 25 25.10 13.95 14.33
CA GLU A 25 25.34 13.26 15.61
C GLU A 25 24.18 13.44 16.61
N GLU A 26 23.11 14.13 16.21
CA GLU A 26 21.92 14.31 17.06
C GLU A 26 20.61 14.08 16.31
N VAL A 27 20.57 13.10 15.41
CA VAL A 27 19.30 12.38 15.18
C VAL A 27 19.17 11.41 16.34
N LYS A 28 18.67 11.95 17.46
CA LYS A 28 18.07 11.19 18.55
C LYS A 28 17.21 10.12 17.89
N THR A 29 17.59 8.86 18.07
CA THR A 29 16.83 7.68 17.68
C THR A 29 15.38 7.88 18.13
N MET A 30 14.52 8.31 17.21
CA MET A 30 13.09 8.12 17.37
C MET A 30 12.89 6.61 17.21
N PRO A 31 12.25 5.94 18.18
CA PRO A 31 11.93 4.54 18.02
C PRO A 31 11.11 4.38 16.73
N GLU A 32 11.46 3.39 15.93
CA GLU A 32 10.68 2.94 14.78
C GLU A 32 9.30 2.45 15.24
N GLU A 33 8.37 3.37 15.50
CA GLU A 33 6.95 3.08 15.73
C GLU A 33 6.15 3.28 14.42
N GLN A 34 6.66 2.78 13.29
CA GLN A 34 5.99 2.90 12.00
C GLN A 34 5.27 1.61 11.57
N GLY A 35 5.50 0.48 12.26
CA GLY A 35 4.81 -0.79 12.01
C GLY A 35 3.40 -0.89 12.63
N ALA A 36 3.13 -0.17 13.72
CA ALA A 36 1.85 -0.25 14.44
C ALA A 36 0.76 0.69 13.89
N LEU A 37 1.14 1.73 13.15
CA LEU A 37 0.21 2.77 12.70
C LEU A 37 -0.70 2.31 11.55
N PHE A 38 -0.22 1.39 10.70
CA PHE A 38 -0.99 0.88 9.57
C PHE A 38 -2.15 -0.02 10.02
N ASP A 39 -1.89 -1.00 10.88
CA ASP A 39 -2.93 -1.89 11.42
C ASP A 39 -3.99 -1.14 12.24
N THR A 40 -3.55 -0.14 13.01
CA THR A 40 -4.47 0.65 13.85
C THR A 40 -5.48 1.42 13.00
N THR A 41 -5.09 1.88 11.80
CA THR A 41 -5.96 2.66 10.92
C THR A 41 -7.04 1.80 10.30
N ASP A 42 -6.70 0.57 9.86
CA ASP A 42 -7.65 -0.35 9.25
C ASP A 42 -8.62 -0.91 10.29
N ILE A 43 -8.12 -1.29 11.48
CA ILE A 43 -8.98 -1.68 12.61
C ILE A 43 -9.93 -0.55 13.00
N LEU A 44 -9.43 0.69 13.08
CA LEU A 44 -10.27 1.84 13.42
C LEU A 44 -11.32 2.11 12.35
N ARG A 45 -10.97 1.98 11.07
CA ARG A 45 -11.92 2.10 9.95
C ARG A 45 -13.04 1.07 10.07
N ASP A 46 -12.71 -0.19 10.28
CA ASP A 46 -13.70 -1.26 10.40
C ASP A 46 -14.62 -1.06 11.60
N VAL A 47 -14.07 -0.58 12.73
CA VAL A 47 -14.86 -0.19 13.91
C VAL A 47 -15.82 0.95 13.60
N ILE A 48 -15.36 2.01 12.92
CA ILE A 48 -16.22 3.16 12.57
C ILE A 48 -17.33 2.74 11.61
N ILE A 49 -17.02 1.92 10.61
CA ILE A 49 -18.02 1.41 9.65
C ILE A 49 -19.06 0.56 10.38
N GLY A 50 -18.62 -0.43 11.16
CA GLY A 50 -19.51 -1.31 11.91
C GLY A 50 -20.36 -0.57 12.95
N PHE A 51 -19.80 0.43 13.62
CA PHE A 51 -20.55 1.28 14.54
C PHE A 51 -21.59 2.14 13.81
N SER A 52 -21.22 2.73 12.67
CA SER A 52 -22.12 3.58 11.88
C SER A 52 -23.32 2.77 11.36
N ASP A 53 -23.09 1.55 10.87
CA ASP A 53 -24.15 0.65 10.41
C ASP A 53 -25.00 0.13 11.58
N GLY A 54 -24.35 -0.26 12.69
CA GLY A 54 -24.99 -0.73 13.91
C GLY A 54 -25.87 0.31 14.62
N LEU A 55 -25.69 1.60 14.32
CA LEU A 55 -26.60 2.66 14.74
C LEU A 55 -27.68 2.95 13.71
N THR A 56 -27.29 3.10 12.45
CA THR A 56 -28.19 3.64 11.41
C THR A 56 -29.32 2.66 11.06
N VAL A 57 -28.99 1.38 10.85
CA VAL A 57 -29.98 0.38 10.42
C VAL A 57 -30.97 0.06 11.56
N PRO A 58 -30.54 -0.26 12.80
CA PRO A 58 -31.47 -0.49 13.89
C PRO A 58 -32.29 0.76 14.26
N PHE A 59 -31.72 1.96 14.12
CA PHE A 59 -32.47 3.20 14.31
C PHE A 59 -33.59 3.34 13.29
N ALA A 60 -33.29 3.20 11.99
CA ALA A 60 -34.31 3.28 10.94
C ALA A 60 -35.39 2.20 11.10
N LEU A 61 -34.99 0.97 11.43
CA LEU A 61 -35.90 -0.15 11.67
C LEU A 61 -36.82 0.11 12.87
N THR A 62 -36.27 0.51 14.01
CA THR A 62 -37.06 0.80 15.22
C THR A 62 -37.98 2.00 15.04
N ALA A 63 -37.55 3.03 14.31
CA ALA A 63 -38.40 4.16 13.92
C ALA A 63 -39.55 3.72 13.00
N GLY A 64 -39.34 2.80 12.06
CA GLY A 64 -40.41 2.23 11.25
C GLY A 64 -41.41 1.40 12.08
N LEU A 65 -40.89 0.58 13.00
CA LEU A 65 -41.68 -0.26 13.89
C LEU A 65 -42.44 0.53 14.97
N SER A 66 -42.07 1.78 15.25
CA SER A 66 -42.71 2.58 16.31
C SER A 66 -44.19 2.82 16.06
N SER A 67 -44.61 2.80 14.80
CA SER A 67 -46.02 2.91 14.37
C SER A 67 -46.92 1.78 14.87
N LEU A 68 -46.34 0.63 15.23
CA LEU A 68 -47.09 -0.55 15.70
C LEU A 68 -47.62 -0.41 17.14
N GLY A 69 -47.28 0.66 17.86
CA GLY A 69 -47.82 0.97 19.19
C GLY A 69 -47.36 0.04 20.32
N SER A 70 -46.41 -0.88 20.05
CA SER A 70 -45.88 -1.82 21.04
C SER A 70 -44.37 -1.65 21.20
N SER A 71 -43.94 -1.03 22.31
CA SER A 71 -42.52 -0.85 22.63
C SER A 71 -41.78 -2.18 22.74
N LYS A 72 -42.45 -3.26 23.16
CA LYS A 72 -41.86 -4.60 23.23
C LYS A 72 -41.46 -5.12 21.85
N ILE A 73 -42.30 -4.90 20.83
CA ILE A 73 -42.01 -5.32 19.46
C ILE A 73 -40.84 -4.51 18.90
N VAL A 74 -40.83 -3.19 19.13
CA VAL A 74 -39.76 -2.29 18.67
C VAL A 74 -38.41 -2.71 19.27
N ILE A 75 -38.35 -2.93 20.59
CA ILE A 75 -37.11 -3.31 21.28
C ILE A 75 -36.61 -4.68 20.83
N MET A 76 -37.50 -5.69 20.79
CA MET A 76 -37.11 -7.04 20.37
C MET A 76 -36.67 -7.07 18.91
N GLY A 77 -37.36 -6.35 18.03
CA GLY A 77 -37.01 -6.24 16.61
C GLY A 77 -35.67 -5.54 16.39
N GLY A 78 -35.44 -4.41 17.07
CA GLY A 78 -34.17 -3.69 17.00
C GLY A 78 -32.98 -4.50 17.53
N LEU A 79 -33.15 -5.22 18.64
CA LEU A 79 -32.11 -6.10 19.17
C LEU A 79 -31.85 -7.30 18.26
N ALA A 80 -32.90 -7.91 17.71
CA ALA A 80 -32.76 -9.02 16.76
C ALA A 80 -31.97 -8.58 15.52
N GLU A 81 -32.30 -7.42 14.96
CA GLU A 81 -31.58 -6.84 13.82
C GLU A 81 -30.12 -6.53 14.17
N LEU A 82 -29.87 -5.93 15.34
CA LEU A 82 -28.52 -5.61 15.78
C LEU A 82 -27.65 -6.89 15.90
N PHE A 83 -28.14 -7.93 16.57
CA PHE A 83 -27.39 -9.20 16.70
C PHE A 83 -27.21 -9.90 15.34
N SER A 84 -28.26 -9.91 14.51
CA SER A 84 -28.20 -10.46 13.15
C SER A 84 -27.13 -9.74 12.31
N GLY A 85 -27.15 -8.41 12.31
CA GLY A 85 -26.19 -7.57 11.61
C GLY A 85 -24.76 -7.78 12.09
N MET A 86 -24.52 -7.80 13.41
CA MET A 86 -23.20 -8.03 13.98
C MET A 86 -22.62 -9.40 13.59
N ILE A 87 -23.43 -10.46 13.63
CA ILE A 87 -22.98 -11.81 13.23
C ILE A 87 -22.66 -11.84 11.73
N SER A 88 -23.54 -11.28 10.90
CA SER A 88 -23.38 -11.23 9.45
C SER A 88 -22.10 -10.49 9.05
N MET A 89 -21.90 -9.27 9.57
CA MET A 89 -20.73 -8.45 9.27
C MET A 89 -19.44 -9.04 9.83
N GLY A 90 -19.46 -9.55 11.06
CA GLY A 90 -18.29 -10.17 11.69
C GLY A 90 -17.83 -11.42 10.93
N LEU A 91 -18.77 -12.27 10.52
CA LEU A 91 -18.44 -13.46 9.72
C LEU A 91 -17.99 -13.07 8.31
N GLY A 92 -18.61 -12.05 7.71
CA GLY A 92 -18.23 -11.51 6.41
C GLY A 92 -16.79 -10.99 6.40
N ALA A 93 -16.41 -10.18 7.40
CA ALA A 93 -15.06 -9.66 7.55
C ALA A 93 -14.03 -10.78 7.79
N TYR A 94 -14.36 -11.76 8.65
CA TYR A 94 -13.48 -12.91 8.88
C TYR A 94 -13.26 -13.73 7.60
N LEU A 95 -14.33 -14.06 6.87
CA LEU A 95 -14.22 -14.82 5.63
C LEU A 95 -13.46 -14.04 4.55
N ALA A 96 -13.65 -12.72 4.47
CA ALA A 96 -12.88 -11.86 3.57
C ALA A 96 -11.37 -11.93 3.90
N ALA A 97 -10.99 -11.80 5.18
CA ALA A 97 -9.60 -11.90 5.61
C ALA A 97 -8.97 -13.27 5.32
N VAL A 98 -9.71 -14.37 5.58
CA VAL A 98 -9.24 -15.73 5.25
C VAL A 98 -9.07 -15.89 3.74
N THR A 99 -10.03 -15.42 2.95
CA THR A 99 -9.99 -15.50 1.49
C THR A 99 -8.83 -14.71 0.93
N GLU A 100 -8.57 -13.50 1.44
CA GLU A 100 -7.44 -12.66 1.02
C GLU A 100 -6.11 -13.35 1.33
N ARG A 101 -5.96 -13.94 2.52
CA ARG A 101 -4.76 -14.71 2.89
C ARG A 101 -4.53 -15.90 1.97
N ASP A 102 -5.56 -16.69 1.71
CA ASP A 102 -5.45 -17.87 0.86
C ASP A 102 -5.21 -17.47 -0.60
N HIS A 103 -5.83 -16.37 -1.05
CA HIS A 103 -5.57 -15.77 -2.36
C HIS A 103 -4.11 -15.36 -2.49
N TYR A 104 -3.58 -14.62 -1.52
CA TYR A 104 -2.19 -14.18 -1.48
C TYR A 104 -1.22 -15.36 -1.55
N ALA A 105 -1.41 -16.38 -0.73
CA ALA A 105 -0.57 -17.58 -0.73
C ALA A 105 -0.59 -18.31 -2.09
N SER A 106 -1.77 -18.40 -2.72
CA SER A 106 -1.91 -19.01 -4.04
C SER A 106 -1.18 -18.21 -5.13
N GLN A 107 -1.22 -16.88 -5.05
CA GLN A 107 -0.53 -15.98 -5.97
C GLN A 107 0.99 -16.10 -5.80
N GLU A 108 1.47 -16.10 -4.56
CA GLU A 108 2.90 -16.25 -4.27
C GLU A 108 3.46 -17.57 -4.82
N GLU A 109 2.74 -18.68 -4.64
CA GLU A 109 3.16 -19.97 -5.18
C GLU A 109 3.12 -19.99 -6.72
N ARG A 110 2.09 -19.38 -7.32
CA ARG A 110 1.99 -19.27 -8.78
C ARG A 110 3.14 -18.45 -9.33
N GLU A 111 3.47 -17.35 -8.68
CA GLU A 111 4.52 -16.45 -9.11
C GLU A 111 5.89 -17.09 -9.03
N ARG A 112 6.18 -17.75 -7.91
CA ARG A 112 7.41 -18.53 -7.76
C ARG A 112 7.59 -19.57 -8.87
N ARG A 113 6.50 -20.20 -9.34
CA ARG A 113 6.55 -21.14 -10.47
C ARG A 113 6.76 -20.44 -11.82
N ASN A 114 6.12 -19.30 -12.04
CA ASN A 114 6.24 -18.53 -13.28
C ASN A 114 7.65 -17.98 -13.49
N VAL A 115 8.32 -17.58 -12.40
CA VAL A 115 9.72 -17.13 -12.43
C VAL A 115 10.65 -18.16 -13.07
N ASP A 116 10.50 -19.44 -12.74
CA ASP A 116 11.36 -20.51 -13.26
C ASP A 116 10.87 -21.00 -14.63
N ALA A 117 9.56 -21.09 -14.84
CA ALA A 117 8.99 -21.66 -16.07
C ALA A 117 9.04 -20.68 -17.25
N MET A 118 8.96 -19.37 -17.01
CA MET A 118 8.71 -18.34 -18.04
C MET A 118 9.54 -17.07 -17.81
N PRO A 119 10.88 -17.15 -17.68
CA PRO A 119 11.71 -16.01 -17.29
C PRO A 119 11.66 -14.84 -18.28
N GLU A 120 11.62 -15.12 -19.58
CA GLU A 120 11.54 -14.06 -20.61
C GLU A 120 10.18 -13.34 -20.62
N ALA A 121 9.09 -14.06 -20.34
CA ALA A 121 7.77 -13.44 -20.24
C ALA A 121 7.68 -12.50 -19.03
N ARG A 122 8.27 -12.90 -17.89
CA ARG A 122 8.37 -12.08 -16.68
C ARG A 122 9.23 -10.84 -16.89
N ARG A 123 10.35 -10.96 -17.62
CA ARG A 123 11.16 -9.81 -18.03
C ARG A 123 10.36 -8.83 -18.89
N ALA A 124 9.62 -9.35 -19.87
CA ALA A 124 8.77 -8.53 -20.72
C ALA A 124 7.68 -7.79 -19.92
N GLU A 125 7.11 -8.42 -18.90
CA GLU A 125 6.14 -7.80 -17.99
C GLU A 125 6.75 -6.62 -17.21
N VAL A 126 7.95 -6.79 -16.64
CA VAL A 126 8.64 -5.68 -15.93
C VAL A 126 8.97 -4.53 -16.89
N TYR A 127 9.42 -4.82 -18.12
CA TYR A 127 9.60 -3.78 -19.13
C TYR A 127 8.27 -3.07 -19.46
N ALA A 128 7.18 -3.80 -19.63
CA ALA A 128 5.87 -3.22 -19.92
C ALA A 128 5.36 -2.33 -18.76
N ILE A 129 5.66 -2.68 -17.50
CA ILE A 129 5.36 -1.83 -16.35
C ILE A 129 6.19 -0.54 -16.40
N LEU A 130 7.50 -0.64 -16.63
CA LEU A 130 8.41 0.52 -16.67
C LEU A 130 8.11 1.46 -17.85
N GLU A 131 7.67 0.92 -18.99
CA GLU A 131 7.22 1.70 -20.15
C GLU A 131 6.00 2.57 -19.81
N ARG A 132 5.10 2.13 -18.93
CA ARG A 132 3.96 2.96 -18.45
C ARG A 132 4.41 4.20 -17.68
N TYR A 133 5.62 4.17 -17.12
CA TYR A 133 6.26 5.31 -16.46
C TYR A 133 7.21 6.08 -17.40
N ALA A 134 7.10 5.87 -18.72
CA ALA A 134 7.95 6.48 -19.75
C ALA A 134 9.46 6.19 -19.60
N VAL A 135 9.81 5.10 -18.89
CA VAL A 135 11.19 4.63 -18.79
C VAL A 135 11.52 3.86 -20.07
N SER A 136 12.55 4.30 -20.79
CA SER A 136 12.97 3.62 -22.01
C SER A 136 13.59 2.25 -21.69
N ARG A 137 13.41 1.29 -22.59
CA ARG A 137 13.93 -0.08 -22.41
C ARG A 137 15.45 -0.11 -22.17
N ALA A 138 16.19 0.75 -22.87
CA ALA A 138 17.64 0.87 -22.70
C ALA A 138 18.05 1.37 -21.31
N ALA A 139 17.25 2.27 -20.71
CA ALA A 139 17.48 2.75 -19.35
C ALA A 139 17.06 1.73 -18.28
N ALA A 140 16.00 0.95 -18.54
CA ALA A 140 15.49 -0.08 -17.63
C ALA A 140 16.34 -1.36 -17.60
N GLN A 141 17.07 -1.65 -18.68
CA GLN A 141 17.79 -2.91 -18.86
C GLN A 141 18.74 -3.29 -17.70
N PRO A 142 19.65 -2.42 -17.22
CA PRO A 142 20.52 -2.77 -16.10
C PRO A 142 19.75 -3.06 -14.80
N LEU A 143 18.61 -2.40 -14.58
CA LEU A 143 17.75 -2.64 -13.42
C LEU A 143 17.06 -4.01 -13.52
N VAL A 144 16.48 -4.33 -14.68
CA VAL A 144 15.80 -5.62 -14.91
C VAL A 144 16.78 -6.78 -14.80
N ASP A 145 17.99 -6.62 -15.34
CA ASP A 145 19.04 -7.64 -15.26
C ASP A 145 19.49 -7.89 -13.81
N ASP A 146 19.59 -6.84 -12.99
CA ASP A 146 19.95 -6.97 -11.58
C ASP A 146 18.81 -7.57 -10.74
N LEU A 147 17.56 -7.17 -11.00
CA LEU A 147 16.37 -7.78 -10.39
C LEU A 147 16.28 -9.29 -10.70
N CYS A 148 16.63 -9.69 -11.92
CA CYS A 148 16.66 -11.09 -12.34
C CYS A 148 17.76 -11.93 -11.66
N ARG A 149 18.81 -11.32 -11.09
CA ARG A 149 19.85 -12.06 -10.35
C ARG A 149 19.38 -12.52 -8.98
N SER A 150 18.43 -11.80 -8.37
CA SER A 150 17.90 -12.07 -7.04
C SER A 150 16.53 -12.76 -7.13
N ARG A 151 16.54 -14.09 -7.18
CA ARG A 151 15.31 -14.93 -7.24
C ARG A 151 14.28 -14.58 -6.15
N ALA A 152 14.75 -14.23 -4.95
CA ALA A 152 13.90 -13.86 -3.81
C ALA A 152 13.20 -12.49 -3.97
N HIS A 153 13.82 -11.54 -4.67
CA HIS A 153 13.17 -10.26 -5.00
C HIS A 153 12.24 -10.40 -6.21
N TRP A 154 12.66 -11.19 -7.19
CA TRP A 154 11.93 -11.37 -8.44
C TRP A 154 10.61 -12.14 -8.28
N ALA A 155 10.49 -13.01 -7.27
CA ALA A 155 9.24 -13.73 -6.97
C ALA A 155 8.23 -12.90 -6.15
N ARG A 156 8.62 -11.71 -5.67
CA ARG A 156 7.76 -10.79 -4.89
C ARG A 156 7.28 -9.57 -5.70
N LEU A 157 7.68 -9.50 -6.97
CA LEU A 157 7.47 -8.38 -7.88
C LEU A 157 6.36 -8.73 -8.87
#